data_AF-A0A7C5SMR8-F1
#
_entry.id   AF-A0A7C5SMR8-F1
#
_cell.length_a   1.000
_cell.length_b   1.000
_cell.length_c   1.000
_cell.angle_alpha   90.00
_cell.angle_beta   90.00
_cell.angle_gamma   90.00
#
_symmetry.space_group_name_H-M   'P 1'
#
loop_
_entity.id
_entity.type
_entity.pdbx_description
1 polymer ?
#
loop_
_entity_poly.entity_id
_entity_poly.type
_entity_poly.pdbx_seq_one_letter_code
_entity_poly.pdbx_strand_id
1 'polypeptide(L)'
;MQSNAALEYDYSVAKLFTYTTILFGILGMIIGTLIAAQLAFPELNYLLGEYGTFSRLRPLHTNIIIFGFTLSGIWATFYYV
;
A
#
# COMPACT_ATOMS: atom_id res chain seq x y z
N MET A 1 23.86 23.03 -33.43
CA MET A 1 24.61 22.23 -32.45
C MET A 1 23.61 21.33 -31.76
N GLN A 2 23.57 20.04 -32.10
CA GLN A 2 22.76 19.08 -31.34
C GLN A 2 23.36 19.02 -29.94
N SER A 3 22.58 19.37 -28.92
CA SER A 3 23.03 19.27 -27.54
C SER A 3 23.36 17.82 -27.25
N ASN A 4 24.61 17.53 -26.87
CA ASN A 4 25.00 16.28 -26.23
C ASN A 4 24.40 16.19 -24.81
N ALA A 5 23.09 16.42 -24.69
CA ALA A 5 22.37 16.10 -23.47
C ALA A 5 22.25 14.57 -23.45
N ALA A 6 22.77 13.94 -22.41
CA ALA A 6 22.55 12.52 -22.19
C ALA A 6 21.04 12.25 -22.24
N LEU A 7 20.62 11.22 -22.99
CA LEU A 7 19.24 10.75 -22.97
C LEU A 7 18.95 10.25 -21.54
N GLU A 8 18.19 11.04 -20.78
CA GLU A 8 17.80 10.71 -19.39
C GLU A 8 16.31 10.36 -19.36
N TYR A 9 15.99 9.24 -18.71
CA TYR A 9 14.60 8.82 -18.50
C TYR A 9 13.95 9.65 -17.40
N ASP A 10 12.69 10.03 -17.59
CA ASP A 10 11.90 10.67 -16.53
C ASP A 10 11.43 9.61 -15.51
N TYR A 11 12.13 9.54 -14.38
CA TYR A 11 11.79 8.65 -13.27
C TYR A 11 10.83 9.27 -12.25
N SER A 12 10.28 10.46 -12.49
CA SER A 12 9.40 11.15 -11.54
C SER A 12 8.18 10.31 -11.18
N VAL A 13 7.53 9.69 -12.18
CA VAL A 13 6.34 8.86 -11.98
C VAL A 13 6.67 7.56 -11.26
N ALA A 14 7.74 6.87 -11.65
CA ALA A 14 8.20 5.65 -10.99
C ALA A 14 8.51 5.88 -9.49
N LYS A 15 9.12 7.03 -9.17
CA LYS A 15 9.44 7.44 -7.80
C LYS A 15 8.19 7.69 -6.96
N LEU A 16 7.20 8.39 -7.52
CA LEU A 16 5.92 8.64 -6.84
C LEU A 16 5.17 7.34 -6.53
N PHE A 17 5.13 6.41 -7.48
CA PHE A 17 4.52 5.10 -7.23
C PHE A 17 5.31 4.29 -6.21
N THR A 18 6.65 4.35 -6.21
CA THR A 18 7.49 3.69 -5.21
C THR A 18 7.17 4.18 -3.78
N TYR A 19 7.05 5.48 -3.57
CA TYR A 19 6.66 6.04 -2.28
C TYR A 19 5.25 5.58 -1.86
N THR A 20 4.33 5.54 -2.83
CA THR A 20 2.96 5.06 -2.62
C THR A 20 2.94 3.59 -2.20
N THR A 21 3.76 2.74 -2.84
CA THR A 21 3.93 1.33 -2.48
C THR A 21 4.40 1.17 -1.05
N ILE A 22 5.46 1.88 -0.65
CA ILE A 22 5.99 1.78 0.71
C ILE A 22 4.93 2.22 1.74
N LEU A 23 4.25 3.34 1.50
CA LEU A 23 3.22 3.85 2.39
C LEU A 23 2.08 2.85 2.60
N PHE A 24 1.45 2.38 1.52
CA PHE A 24 0.35 1.44 1.63
C PHE A 24 0.78 0.03 2.05
N GLY A 25 2.03 -0.35 1.78
CA GLY A 25 2.62 -1.58 2.31
C GLY A 25 2.64 -1.55 3.84
N ILE A 26 3.15 -0.47 4.44
CA ILE A 26 3.18 -0.32 5.90
C ILE A 26 1.76 -0.28 6.48
N LEU A 27 0.87 0.55 5.93
CA LEU A 27 -0.51 0.67 6.40
C LEU A 27 -1.27 -0.66 6.30
N GLY A 28 -1.12 -1.36 5.17
CA GLY A 28 -1.75 -2.65 4.92
C GLY A 28 -1.28 -3.70 5.92
N MET A 29 0.02 -3.78 6.19
CA MET A 29 0.57 -4.74 7.16
C MET A 29 0.11 -4.43 8.59
N ILE A 30 0.08 -3.16 9.02
CA ILE A 30 -0.42 -2.77 10.34
C ILE A 30 -1.87 -3.21 10.54
N ILE A 31 -2.76 -2.92 9.58
CA ILE A 31 -4.17 -3.33 9.65
C ILE A 31 -4.26 -4.87 9.60
N GLY A 32 -3.43 -5.52 8.79
CA GLY A 32 -3.33 -6.98 8.70
C GLY A 32 -2.99 -7.63 10.06
N THR A 33 -2.00 -7.09 10.75
CA THR A 33 -1.62 -7.54 12.10
C THR A 33 -2.75 -7.28 13.11
N LEU A 34 -3.44 -6.13 13.02
CA LEU A 34 -4.58 -5.83 13.88
C LEU A 34 -5.72 -6.85 13.69
N ILE A 35 -6.13 -7.14 12.45
CA ILE A 35 -7.21 -8.10 12.20
C ILE A 35 -6.79 -9.54 12.52
N ALA A 36 -5.50 -9.88 12.41
CA ALA A 36 -4.98 -11.16 12.90
C ALA A 36 -5.09 -11.24 14.43
N ALA A 37 -4.76 -10.16 15.15
CA ALA A 37 -4.94 -10.09 16.60
C ALA A 37 -6.42 -10.17 17.00
N GLN A 38 -7.35 -9.63 16.22
CA GLN A 38 -8.80 -9.77 16.46
C GLN A 38 -9.31 -11.22 16.36
N LEU A 39 -8.65 -12.07 15.57
CA LEU A 39 -8.96 -13.51 15.52
C LEU A 39 -8.45 -14.25 16.76
N ALA A 40 -7.30 -13.81 17.33
CA ALA A 40 -6.76 -14.38 18.56
C ALA A 40 -7.47 -13.86 19.82
N PHE A 41 -7.85 -12.58 19.82
CA PHE A 41 -8.46 -11.86 20.94
C PHE A 41 -9.70 -11.11 20.45
N PRO A 42 -10.90 -11.73 20.51
CA PRO A 42 -12.13 -11.16 19.95
C PRO A 42 -12.53 -9.79 20.54
N GLU A 43 -12.11 -9.47 21.77
CA GLU A 43 -12.39 -8.18 22.43
C GLU A 43 -11.83 -6.98 21.65
N LEU A 44 -10.76 -7.16 20.88
CA LEU A 44 -10.15 -6.12 20.05
C LEU A 44 -11.07 -5.65 18.90
N ASN A 45 -12.20 -6.31 18.64
CA ASN A 45 -13.20 -5.84 17.66
C ASN A 45 -13.86 -4.52 18.09
N TYR A 46 -13.84 -4.19 19.37
CA TYR A 46 -14.53 -3.01 19.93
C TYR A 46 -13.62 -1.80 20.14
N LEU A 47 -12.34 -1.89 19.75
CA LEU A 47 -11.32 -0.85 20.01
C LEU A 47 -11.67 0.52 19.40
N LEU A 48 -12.38 0.53 18.27
CA LEU A 48 -12.81 1.71 17.52
C LEU A 48 -14.33 1.72 17.28
N GLY A 49 -15.10 1.16 18.23
CA GLY A 49 -16.54 0.99 18.09
C GLY A 49 -16.89 0.20 16.83
N GLU A 50 -17.89 0.67 16.07
CA GLU A 50 -18.33 -0.04 14.86
C GLU A 50 -17.26 -0.12 13.75
N TYR A 51 -16.35 0.86 13.68
CA TYR A 51 -15.30 0.93 12.66
C TYR A 51 -14.15 -0.05 12.93
N GLY A 52 -14.03 -0.53 14.17
CA GLY A 52 -13.01 -1.47 14.59
C GLY A 52 -13.32 -2.93 14.31
N THR A 53 -14.50 -3.25 13.79
CA THR A 53 -14.94 -4.64 13.64
C THR A 53 -14.17 -5.39 12.54
N PHE A 54 -13.83 -6.66 12.78
CA PHE A 54 -13.09 -7.52 11.85
C PHE A 54 -13.74 -7.59 10.47
N SER A 55 -15.07 -7.63 10.42
CA SER A 55 -15.84 -7.70 9.17
C SER A 55 -15.65 -6.45 8.29
N ARG A 56 -15.39 -5.28 8.87
CA ARG A 56 -15.13 -4.03 8.15
C ARG A 56 -13.63 -3.83 7.87
N LEU A 57 -12.77 -4.14 8.84
CA LEU A 57 -11.33 -3.97 8.69
C LEU A 57 -10.70 -4.98 7.72
N ARG A 58 -11.28 -6.18 7.54
CA ARG A 58 -10.76 -7.17 6.59
C ARG A 58 -10.87 -6.70 5.13
N PRO A 59 -12.04 -6.27 4.61
CA PRO A 59 -12.12 -5.66 3.28
C PRO A 59 -11.20 -4.44 3.13
N LEU A 60 -11.04 -3.63 4.19
CA LEU A 60 -10.12 -2.49 4.19
C LEU A 60 -8.66 -2.96 4.00
N HIS A 61 -8.20 -3.92 4.79
CA HIS A 61 -6.86 -4.52 4.67
C HIS A 61 -6.61 -5.07 3.27
N THR A 62 -7.54 -5.88 2.75
CA THR A 62 -7.40 -6.49 1.42
C THR A 62 -7.31 -5.44 0.32
N ASN A 63 -8.14 -4.39 0.34
CA ASN A 63 -8.07 -3.32 -0.67
C ASN A 63 -6.76 -2.53 -0.58
N ILE A 64 -6.30 -2.23 0.64
CA ILE A 64 -5.03 -1.51 0.86
C ILE A 64 -3.85 -2.33 0.33
N ILE A 65 -3.80 -3.64 0.61
CA ILE A 65 -2.71 -4.49 0.13
C ILE A 65 -2.78 -4.71 -1.38
N ILE A 66 -3.95 -5.00 -1.95
CA ILE A 66 -4.06 -5.29 -3.38
C ILE A 66 -3.89 -4.02 -4.22
N PHE A 67 -4.70 -2.99 -3.97
CA PHE A 67 -4.76 -1.81 -4.82
C PHE A 67 -3.80 -0.70 -4.36
N GLY A 68 -3.59 -0.56 -3.06
CA GLY A 68 -2.64 0.41 -2.53
C GLY A 68 -1.20 -0.04 -2.71
N PHE A 69 -0.85 -1.23 -2.20
CA PHE A 69 0.52 -1.75 -2.22
C PHE A 69 0.89 -2.46 -3.54
N THR A 70 0.21 -3.56 -3.88
CA THR A 70 0.63 -4.39 -5.03
C THR A 70 0.52 -3.65 -6.35
N LEU A 71 -0.63 -2.99 -6.62
CA LEU A 71 -0.83 -2.29 -7.88
C LEU A 71 0.13 -1.09 -8.06
N SER A 72 0.42 -0.33 -7.00
CA SER A 72 1.42 0.75 -7.09
C SER A 72 2.83 0.20 -7.35
N GLY A 73 3.19 -0.95 -6.79
CA GLY A 73 4.47 -1.60 -7.06
C GLY A 73 4.60 -2.08 -8.52
N ILE A 74 3.51 -2.59 -9.09
CA ILE A 74 3.44 -2.92 -10.53
C ILE A 74 3.67 -1.66 -11.37
N TRP A 75 2.98 -0.55 -11.07
CA TRP A 75 3.16 0.70 -11.80
C TRP A 75 4.57 1.27 -11.66
N ALA A 76 5.15 1.28 -10.45
CA ALA A 76 6.53 1.70 -10.24
C ALA A 76 7.50 0.89 -11.10
N THR A 77 7.29 -0.43 -11.19
CA THR A 77 8.12 -1.33 -11.99
C THR A 77 7.96 -1.07 -13.49
N PHE A 78 6.72 -0.95 -13.98
CA PHE A 78 6.44 -0.71 -15.41
C PHE A 78 6.95 0.64 -15.93
N TYR A 79 7.00 1.67 -15.07
CA TYR A 79 7.55 2.97 -15.45
C TYR A 79 9.08 3.05 -15.30
N TYR A 80 9.71 2.09 -14.61
CA TYR A 80 11.15 2.08 -14.38
C TYR A 80 11.91 1.14 -15.32
N VAL A 81 11.39 -0.08 -15.51
CA VAL A 81 11.97 -1.14 -16.35
C VAL A 81 11.61 -0.90 -17.82
#